data_AF-G9ELU0-F1
#
_entry.id   AF-G9ELU0-F1
#
_cell.length_a   1.000
_cell.length_b   1.000
_cell.length_c   1.000
_cell.angle_alpha   90.00
_cell.angle_beta   90.00
_cell.angle_gamma   90.00
#
_symmetry.space_group_name_H-M   'P 1'
#
loop_
_entity.id
_entity.type
_entity.pdbx_description
1 polymer ?
#
loop_
_entity_poly.entity_id
_entity_poly.type
_entity_poly.pdbx_seq_one_letter_code
_entity_poly.pdbx_strand_id
1 'polypeptide(L)'
;MPNIPLNVLGLSVPNMTFQNGNKIVTRPITDHPPIIQNTHWGAIGTINILNPGSPIAPPAQIDGVKALPANGQVQMELMAEYIFKMFQQGVGLLALQEVPEPQSANFRFLSDKLKSLAGTSNLIDVDTLTSQWLKTGTHSFGTSILCNPKQFRISSNASPGLNNRAAVCEVTTANGQVIPVANIHGDFTKQPDTANYVAGFDGFCLGDLNITHSAFAPAQDADILQSIERPTLQVEGNTCVTNTVDFIQDKYSKQFNSAFVPDVGRIAQLQNTEEGVFQPVVIKISSFTAVPLLKNFATYLARVQPELINSGRIIDVDLKTQSPYNIAHITIKNEVVYQAYKRFMADQFSVEKTKIQQQFITQLNVLDNKISAYAKKSSASYKKGQELHQTLYTAQETFFSSLTPDASFERIQENIANFRKVCEQNVRDADRIMGHGWLYRIGEVLLKAVAGLYAGIGMVLGIIGGQGLANPQHRQAYRDSFLTLNQSTGSKALQEFKQTILGEDEDEPGLLDEDKLTPKNM
;
A
#
# COMPACT_ATOMS: atom_id res chain seq x y z
N MET A 1 19.71 15.12 -7.29
CA MET A 1 20.14 15.54 -5.93
C MET A 1 19.90 14.38 -4.98
N PRO A 2 20.49 14.35 -3.77
CA PRO A 2 20.49 13.17 -2.93
C PRO A 2 19.17 13.00 -2.13
N ASN A 3 18.05 13.39 -2.73
CA ASN A 3 16.75 13.14 -2.15
C ASN A 3 16.35 11.68 -2.38
N ILE A 4 15.48 11.20 -1.50
CA ILE A 4 15.02 9.82 -1.55
C ILE A 4 13.85 9.75 -2.54
N PRO A 5 13.94 8.91 -3.59
CA PRO A 5 12.84 8.75 -4.53
C PRO A 5 11.58 8.26 -3.81
N LEU A 6 10.48 9.00 -3.94
CA LEU A 6 9.24 8.71 -3.21
C LEU A 6 8.65 7.33 -3.55
N ASN A 7 8.87 6.85 -4.77
CA ASN A 7 8.44 5.52 -5.21
C ASN A 7 9.14 4.40 -4.43
N VAL A 8 10.40 4.59 -4.01
CA VAL A 8 11.15 3.64 -3.17
C VAL A 8 10.52 3.53 -1.77
N LEU A 9 9.87 4.61 -1.30
CA LEU A 9 9.21 4.68 0.01
C LEU A 9 7.71 4.39 -0.05
N GLY A 10 7.15 4.15 -1.23
CA GLY A 10 5.70 4.07 -1.45
C GLY A 10 4.97 5.35 -1.02
N LEU A 11 5.63 6.51 -1.10
CA LEU A 11 5.09 7.82 -0.68
C LEU A 11 4.51 8.60 -1.87
N SER A 12 3.68 7.96 -2.69
CA SER A 12 2.87 8.68 -3.68
C SER A 12 1.84 9.58 -2.97
N VAL A 13 1.65 10.80 -3.48
CA VAL A 13 0.66 11.73 -2.91
C VAL A 13 -0.75 11.12 -3.05
N PRO A 14 -1.51 10.98 -1.95
CA PRO A 14 -2.87 10.46 -2.01
C PRO A 14 -3.80 11.36 -2.80
N ASN A 15 -4.84 10.77 -3.37
CA ASN A 15 -5.94 11.48 -4.01
C ASN A 15 -7.17 11.54 -3.09
N MET A 16 -8.03 12.53 -3.33
CA MET A 16 -9.36 12.64 -2.76
C MET A 16 -10.39 12.95 -3.84
N THR A 17 -11.60 12.48 -3.63
CA THR A 17 -12.73 12.69 -4.53
C THR A 17 -13.73 13.67 -3.90
N PHE A 18 -14.23 14.63 -4.68
CA PHE A 18 -15.19 15.61 -4.21
C PHE A 18 -16.06 16.19 -5.34
N GLN A 19 -17.16 16.82 -4.94
CA GLN A 19 -18.07 17.52 -5.86
C GLN A 19 -17.51 18.90 -6.24
N ASN A 20 -17.36 19.17 -7.54
CA ASN A 20 -17.05 20.49 -8.10
C ASN A 20 -18.16 20.91 -9.07
N GLY A 21 -19.07 21.78 -8.60
CA GLY A 21 -20.28 22.13 -9.36
C GLY A 21 -21.16 20.89 -9.57
N ASN A 22 -21.39 20.52 -10.84
CA ASN A 22 -22.18 19.33 -11.20
C ASN A 22 -21.33 18.09 -11.49
N LYS A 23 -19.99 18.17 -11.35
CA LYS A 23 -19.06 17.07 -11.61
C LYS A 23 -18.50 16.51 -10.30
N ILE A 24 -18.25 15.21 -10.26
CA ILE A 24 -17.37 14.58 -9.27
C ILE A 24 -15.97 14.56 -9.88
N VAL A 25 -14.97 14.98 -9.12
CA VAL A 25 -13.57 15.05 -9.57
C VAL A 25 -12.65 14.44 -8.52
N THR A 26 -11.52 13.90 -8.97
CA THR A 26 -10.47 13.32 -8.11
C THR A 26 -9.19 14.15 -8.23
N ARG A 27 -8.63 14.61 -7.12
CA ARG A 27 -7.42 15.45 -7.09
C ARG A 27 -6.45 14.99 -6.00
N PRO A 28 -5.14 15.22 -6.17
CA PRO A 28 -4.16 15.07 -5.09
C PRO A 28 -4.53 15.93 -3.88
N ILE A 29 -4.24 15.46 -2.66
CA ILE A 29 -4.53 16.17 -1.41
C ILE A 29 -3.60 17.38 -1.16
N THR A 30 -2.56 17.52 -1.97
CA THR A 30 -1.63 18.65 -2.02
C THR A 30 -1.13 18.82 -3.46
N ASP A 31 -0.71 20.03 -3.82
CA ASP A 31 -0.02 20.34 -5.06
C ASP A 31 1.51 20.16 -4.99
N HIS A 32 2.06 19.76 -3.83
CA HIS A 32 3.48 19.55 -3.61
C HIS A 32 3.77 18.17 -2.99
N PRO A 33 4.42 17.23 -3.72
CA PRO A 33 4.97 16.02 -3.12
C PRO A 33 6.10 16.37 -2.12
N PRO A 34 6.34 15.54 -1.09
CA PRO A 34 7.40 15.79 -0.15
C PRO A 34 8.79 15.68 -0.79
N ILE A 35 9.76 16.45 -0.29
CA ILE A 35 11.19 16.16 -0.47
C ILE A 35 11.69 15.53 0.81
N ILE A 36 12.51 14.49 0.71
CA ILE A 36 13.15 13.84 1.85
C ILE A 36 14.65 13.71 1.57
N GLN A 37 15.48 14.08 2.53
CA GLN A 37 16.94 13.98 2.46
C GLN A 37 17.48 13.33 3.73
N ASN A 38 18.44 12.40 3.60
CA ASN A 38 19.18 11.89 4.74
C ASN A 38 20.23 12.91 5.22
N THR A 39 20.26 13.17 6.52
CA THR A 39 21.32 13.92 7.20
C THR A 39 22.19 12.97 8.00
N HIS A 40 23.22 13.49 8.66
CA HIS A 40 24.01 12.72 9.60
C HIS A 40 23.17 12.14 10.74
N TRP A 41 22.13 12.85 11.18
CA TRP A 41 21.33 12.53 12.37
C TRP A 41 20.02 11.78 12.08
N GLY A 42 19.62 11.67 10.82
CA GLY A 42 18.36 11.06 10.41
C GLY A 42 17.79 11.71 9.16
N ALA A 43 16.68 11.18 8.67
CA ALA A 43 16.01 11.77 7.52
C ALA A 43 15.19 12.99 7.92
N ILE A 44 15.31 14.05 7.12
CA ILE A 44 14.49 15.26 7.25
C ILE A 44 13.69 15.44 5.95
N GLY A 45 12.52 16.05 6.05
CA GLY A 45 11.68 16.31 4.88
C GLY A 45 10.92 17.63 4.96
N THR A 46 10.35 18.01 3.82
CA THR A 46 9.44 19.16 3.72
C THR A 46 8.27 18.83 2.81
N ILE A 47 7.11 19.43 3.09
CA ILE A 47 5.90 19.35 2.26
C ILE A 47 5.01 20.57 2.48
N ASN A 48 4.56 21.18 1.39
CA ASN A 48 3.42 22.09 1.44
C ASN A 48 2.15 21.24 1.51
N ILE A 49 1.40 21.32 2.62
CA ILE A 49 0.23 20.46 2.83
C ILE A 49 -1.05 21.01 2.21
N LEU A 50 -0.96 22.17 1.56
CA LEU A 50 -2.04 22.91 0.90
C LEU A 50 -3.23 23.18 1.82
N ASN A 51 -3.35 24.41 2.31
CA ASN A 51 -4.46 24.74 3.20
C ASN A 51 -5.81 24.57 2.46
N PRO A 52 -6.82 23.91 3.05
CA PRO A 52 -8.11 23.72 2.38
C PRO A 52 -8.74 25.04 1.94
N GLY A 53 -9.22 25.09 0.68
CA GLY A 53 -9.73 26.31 0.05
C GLY A 53 -8.66 27.26 -0.51
N SER A 54 -7.37 27.00 -0.29
CA SER A 54 -6.29 27.68 -1.00
C SER A 54 -6.32 27.36 -2.50
N PRO A 55 -5.94 28.30 -3.38
CA PRO A 55 -5.70 28.00 -4.78
C PRO A 55 -4.62 26.93 -4.93
N ILE A 56 -4.84 25.95 -5.81
CA ILE A 56 -3.80 24.99 -6.21
C ILE A 56 -2.88 25.62 -7.26
N ALA A 57 -1.66 25.11 -7.37
CA ALA A 57 -0.69 25.53 -8.37
C ALA A 57 -1.30 25.60 -9.79
N PRO A 58 -1.06 26.67 -10.57
CA PRO A 58 -1.69 26.85 -11.88
C PRO A 58 -1.61 25.64 -12.83
N PRO A 59 -0.49 24.88 -12.92
CA PRO A 59 -0.42 23.69 -13.76
C PRO A 59 -1.34 22.54 -13.34
N ALA A 60 -1.79 22.51 -12.08
CA ALA A 60 -2.72 21.51 -11.56
C ALA A 60 -4.20 21.94 -11.71
N GLN A 61 -4.48 23.16 -12.19
CA GLN A 61 -5.83 23.68 -12.40
C GLN A 61 -6.46 23.12 -13.69
N ILE A 62 -6.82 21.84 -13.66
CA ILE A 62 -7.47 21.13 -14.77
C ILE A 62 -8.99 21.15 -14.59
N ASP A 63 -9.73 21.28 -15.70
CA ASP A 63 -11.19 21.20 -15.75
C ASP A 63 -11.91 22.24 -14.87
N GLY A 64 -11.29 23.40 -14.69
CA GLY A 64 -11.85 24.51 -13.91
C GLY A 64 -11.77 24.33 -12.40
N VAL A 65 -11.13 23.27 -11.91
CA VAL A 65 -10.82 23.10 -10.47
C VAL A 65 -9.67 24.04 -10.12
N LYS A 66 -9.93 25.06 -9.31
CA LYS A 66 -8.92 26.07 -8.91
C LYS A 66 -8.42 25.91 -7.48
N ALA A 67 -9.14 25.19 -6.64
CA ALA A 67 -8.88 24.99 -5.23
C ALA A 67 -9.49 23.65 -4.79
N LEU A 68 -8.96 23.08 -3.71
CA LEU A 68 -9.61 21.98 -3.00
C LEU A 68 -10.77 22.52 -2.13
N PRO A 69 -11.72 21.67 -1.68
CA PRO A 69 -12.83 22.09 -0.85
C PRO A 69 -12.39 22.82 0.42
N ALA A 70 -13.10 23.90 0.80
CA ALA A 70 -12.80 24.66 2.02
C ALA A 70 -13.09 23.87 3.31
N ASN A 71 -14.09 22.98 3.29
CA ASN A 71 -14.24 21.95 4.31
C ASN A 71 -13.24 20.84 4.02
N GLY A 72 -12.09 20.92 4.67
CA GLY A 72 -10.95 20.05 4.41
C GLY A 72 -10.92 18.78 5.25
N GLN A 73 -12.04 18.32 5.84
CA GLN A 73 -12.02 17.13 6.70
C GLN A 73 -11.34 15.93 6.04
N VAL A 74 -11.83 15.53 4.87
CA VAL A 74 -11.26 14.39 4.11
C VAL A 74 -9.80 14.66 3.75
N GLN A 75 -9.49 15.87 3.26
CA GLN A 75 -8.13 16.25 2.86
C GLN A 75 -7.15 16.15 4.04
N MET A 76 -7.52 16.71 5.20
CA MET A 76 -6.67 16.80 6.39
C MET A 76 -6.52 15.46 7.11
N GLU A 77 -7.55 14.61 7.10
CA GLU A 77 -7.44 13.24 7.62
C GLU A 77 -6.53 12.38 6.73
N LEU A 78 -6.63 12.50 5.40
CA LEU A 78 -5.70 11.83 4.48
C LEU A 78 -4.27 12.38 4.60
N MET A 79 -4.12 13.69 4.80
CA MET A 79 -2.81 14.32 5.03
C MET A 79 -2.19 13.83 6.35
N ALA A 80 -2.98 13.66 7.41
CA ALA A 80 -2.53 13.06 8.66
C ALA A 80 -2.00 11.64 8.47
N GLU A 81 -2.72 10.80 7.72
CA GLU A 81 -2.27 9.44 7.37
C GLU A 81 -0.98 9.46 6.54
N TYR A 82 -0.88 10.40 5.60
CA TYR A 82 0.29 10.54 4.74
C TYR A 82 1.53 10.99 5.53
N ILE A 83 1.39 12.00 6.39
CA ILE A 83 2.44 12.43 7.32
C ILE A 83 2.85 11.27 8.23
N PHE A 84 1.89 10.57 8.84
CA PHE A 84 2.19 9.44 9.71
C PHE A 84 3.00 8.36 8.98
N LYS A 85 2.63 8.04 7.74
CA LYS A 85 3.38 7.13 6.88
C LYS A 85 4.81 7.59 6.67
N MET A 86 5.08 8.88 6.44
CA MET A 86 6.45 9.39 6.30
C MET A 86 7.31 9.09 7.53
N PHE A 87 6.77 9.32 8.73
CA PHE A 87 7.46 9.01 9.98
C PHE A 87 7.66 7.50 10.19
N GLN A 88 6.70 6.66 9.77
CA GLN A 88 6.87 5.21 9.77
C GLN A 88 7.98 4.73 8.82
N GLN A 89 8.22 5.47 7.73
CA GLN A 89 9.33 5.24 6.81
C GLN A 89 10.67 5.81 7.33
N GLY A 90 10.72 6.34 8.55
CA GLY A 90 11.95 6.80 9.18
C GLY A 90 12.27 8.28 8.99
N VAL A 91 11.32 9.09 8.50
CA VAL A 91 11.45 10.56 8.58
C VAL A 91 11.46 10.97 10.05
N GLY A 92 12.50 11.68 10.46
CA GLY A 92 12.70 12.13 11.84
C GLY A 92 12.25 13.56 12.09
N LEU A 93 12.29 14.41 11.06
CA LEU A 93 11.86 15.80 11.13
C LEU A 93 11.14 16.17 9.83
N LEU A 94 9.98 16.80 9.95
CA LEU A 94 9.16 17.19 8.80
C LEU A 94 8.70 18.65 8.94
N ALA A 95 9.12 19.48 7.99
CA ALA A 95 8.67 20.86 7.85
C ALA A 95 7.38 20.91 7.02
N LEU A 96 6.32 21.50 7.57
CA LEU A 96 5.02 21.64 6.93
C LEU A 96 4.75 23.10 6.55
N GLN A 97 4.34 23.35 5.30
CA GLN A 97 3.83 24.66 4.86
C GLN A 97 2.32 24.60 4.64
N GLU A 98 1.67 25.76 4.69
CA GLU A 98 0.21 25.91 4.61
C GLU A 98 -0.58 25.11 5.66
N VAL A 99 -0.04 25.00 6.87
CA VAL A 99 -0.76 24.40 7.99
C VAL A 99 -1.93 25.30 8.40
N PRO A 100 -3.18 24.79 8.48
CA PRO A 100 -4.33 25.59 8.90
C PRO A 100 -4.12 26.22 10.29
N GLU A 101 -4.82 27.31 10.59
CA GLU A 101 -4.71 27.98 11.89
C GLU A 101 -5.15 27.04 13.05
N PRO A 102 -4.45 27.01 14.20
CA PRO A 102 -4.69 26.04 15.29
C PRO A 102 -6.13 25.95 15.82
N GLN A 103 -6.90 27.03 15.72
CA GLN A 103 -8.28 27.09 16.22
C GLN A 103 -9.31 26.70 15.14
N SER A 104 -8.89 26.51 13.89
CA SER A 104 -9.77 26.15 12.78
C SER A 104 -10.27 24.71 12.87
N ALA A 105 -11.38 24.41 12.19
CA ALA A 105 -11.86 23.04 12.06
C ALA A 105 -10.86 22.15 11.28
N ASN A 106 -10.27 22.70 10.21
CA ASN A 106 -9.30 21.99 9.37
C ASN A 106 -8.05 21.57 10.15
N PHE A 107 -7.56 22.41 11.06
CA PHE A 107 -6.45 22.05 11.95
C PHE A 107 -6.82 20.91 12.89
N ARG A 108 -8.03 20.93 13.47
CA ARG A 108 -8.49 19.85 14.36
C ARG A 108 -8.59 18.52 13.63
N PHE A 109 -9.10 18.49 12.39
CA PHE A 109 -9.13 17.26 11.59
C PHE A 109 -7.73 16.66 11.40
N LEU A 110 -6.73 17.51 11.09
CA LEU A 110 -5.33 17.09 10.96
C LEU A 110 -4.75 16.59 12.30
N SER A 111 -4.86 17.41 13.36
CA SER A 111 -4.24 17.14 14.65
C SER A 111 -4.86 15.94 15.36
N ASP A 112 -6.19 15.84 15.40
CA ASP A 112 -6.91 14.75 16.08
C ASP A 112 -6.64 13.41 15.38
N LYS A 113 -6.61 13.40 14.04
CA LYS A 113 -6.27 12.20 13.27
C LYS A 113 -4.82 11.79 13.50
N LEU A 114 -3.86 12.72 13.47
CA LEU A 114 -2.46 12.42 13.80
C LEU A 114 -2.29 11.89 15.22
N LYS A 115 -2.98 12.47 16.22
CA LYS A 115 -2.98 11.98 17.61
C LYS A 115 -3.54 10.56 17.69
N SER A 116 -4.63 10.27 16.99
CA SER A 116 -5.22 8.94 16.93
C SER A 116 -4.28 7.91 16.29
N LEU A 117 -3.54 8.27 15.24
CA LEU A 117 -2.60 7.39 14.55
C LEU A 117 -1.32 7.17 15.38
N ALA A 118 -0.76 8.24 15.94
CA ALA A 118 0.41 8.17 16.80
C ALA A 118 0.13 7.33 18.05
N GLY A 119 -1.07 7.44 18.63
CA GLY A 119 -1.50 6.60 19.75
C GLY A 119 -0.48 6.59 20.88
N THR A 120 0.06 5.40 21.18
CA THR A 120 1.11 5.20 22.19
C THR A 120 2.50 4.98 21.61
N SER A 121 2.65 5.02 20.28
CA SER A 121 3.93 4.76 19.59
C SER A 121 5.00 5.82 19.91
N ASN A 122 4.58 7.04 20.29
CA ASN A 122 5.42 8.23 20.40
C ASN A 122 6.29 8.45 19.14
N LEU A 123 5.79 8.04 17.97
CA LEU A 123 6.52 8.17 16.71
C LEU A 123 6.60 9.63 16.24
N ILE A 124 5.59 10.43 16.58
CA ILE A 124 5.48 11.85 16.24
C ILE A 124 5.10 12.62 17.50
N ASP A 125 5.81 13.71 17.78
CA ASP A 125 5.38 14.69 18.77
C ASP A 125 4.32 15.62 18.14
N VAL A 126 3.06 15.18 18.17
CA VAL A 126 1.95 15.89 17.48
C VAL A 126 1.65 17.26 18.10
N ASP A 127 2.00 17.49 19.37
CA ASP A 127 1.75 18.79 20.02
C ASP A 127 2.66 19.90 19.49
N THR A 128 3.73 19.53 18.77
CA THR A 128 4.56 20.48 18.01
C THR A 128 3.80 21.16 16.88
N LEU A 129 2.75 20.54 16.31
CA LEU A 129 1.90 21.18 15.29
C LEU A 129 1.37 22.53 15.76
N THR A 130 0.87 22.59 17.00
CA THR A 130 0.30 23.81 17.59
C THR A 130 1.38 24.70 18.15
N SER A 131 2.32 24.15 18.93
CA SER A 131 3.31 24.96 19.65
C SER A 131 4.37 25.61 18.75
N GLN A 132 4.59 25.06 17.55
CA GLN A 132 5.51 25.61 16.55
C GLN A 132 4.80 26.30 15.39
N TRP A 133 3.47 26.44 15.45
CA TRP A 133 2.73 27.08 14.38
C TRP A 133 3.08 28.58 14.31
N LEU A 134 3.52 29.03 13.13
CA LEU A 134 3.69 30.45 12.84
C LEU A 134 3.00 30.82 11.53
N LYS A 135 2.18 31.88 11.61
CA LYS A 135 1.46 32.45 10.48
C LYS A 135 2.43 32.91 9.38
N THR A 136 2.11 32.58 8.13
CA THR A 136 2.90 32.98 6.97
C THR A 136 2.33 34.26 6.36
N GLY A 137 3.08 35.36 6.40
CA GLY A 137 2.70 36.64 5.81
C GLY A 137 1.29 37.08 6.22
N THR A 138 0.42 37.33 5.23
CA THR A 138 -0.98 37.73 5.43
C THR A 138 -1.98 36.58 5.23
N HIS A 139 -1.50 35.36 4.98
CA HIS A 139 -2.35 34.20 4.68
C HIS A 139 -3.13 33.73 5.92
N SER A 140 -4.18 32.93 5.73
CA SER A 140 -4.95 32.29 6.83
C SER A 140 -4.28 31.04 7.41
N PHE A 141 -3.11 30.69 6.90
CA PHE A 141 -2.35 29.49 7.24
C PHE A 141 -0.92 29.86 7.67
N GLY A 142 -0.19 28.86 8.13
CA GLY A 142 1.16 29.03 8.63
C GLY A 142 2.11 27.90 8.25
N THR A 143 3.22 27.86 8.95
CA THR A 143 4.22 26.80 8.91
C THR A 143 4.27 26.12 10.27
N SER A 144 4.64 24.84 10.30
CA SER A 144 4.91 24.11 11.55
C SER A 144 5.93 23.01 11.32
N ILE A 145 6.55 22.48 12.37
CA ILE A 145 7.52 21.39 12.29
C ILE A 145 7.04 20.26 13.18
N LEU A 146 7.09 19.04 12.64
CA LEU A 146 6.89 17.79 13.35
C LEU A 146 8.23 17.08 13.54
N CYS A 147 8.38 16.35 14.64
CA CYS A 147 9.57 15.54 14.87
C CYS A 147 9.25 14.19 15.52
N ASN A 148 10.14 13.23 15.28
CA ASN A 148 10.21 11.98 16.01
C ASN A 148 11.03 12.24 17.27
N PRO A 149 10.41 12.17 18.47
CA PRO A 149 11.07 12.56 19.73
C PRO A 149 12.27 11.66 20.10
N LYS A 150 12.44 10.49 19.45
CA LYS A 150 13.62 9.62 19.61
C LYS A 150 14.84 10.13 18.85
N GLN A 151 14.65 10.89 17.77
CA GLN A 151 15.72 11.38 16.91
C GLN A 151 15.99 12.87 17.10
N PHE A 152 14.92 13.64 17.30
CA PHE A 152 14.94 15.09 17.35
C PHE A 152 13.99 15.60 18.44
N ARG A 153 14.39 16.66 19.13
CA ARG A 153 13.54 17.38 20.08
C ARG A 153 13.62 18.87 19.79
N ILE A 154 12.49 19.52 19.62
CA ILE A 154 12.44 20.97 19.44
C ILE A 154 12.82 21.63 20.77
N SER A 155 13.88 22.44 20.76
CA SER A 155 14.48 23.04 21.96
C SER A 155 14.20 24.52 22.13
N SER A 156 13.62 25.19 21.13
CA SER A 156 13.18 26.57 21.22
C SER A 156 11.84 26.76 20.52
N ASN A 157 11.09 27.80 20.94
CA ASN A 157 9.86 28.18 20.25
C ASN A 157 10.19 28.74 18.86
N ALA A 158 9.32 28.44 17.90
CA ALA A 158 9.39 29.05 16.59
C ALA A 158 9.36 30.59 16.69
N SER A 159 10.30 31.22 15.99
CA SER A 159 10.42 32.66 15.84
C SER A 159 10.30 33.04 14.35
N PRO A 160 9.71 34.20 14.02
CA PRO A 160 9.54 34.59 12.63
C PRO A 160 10.89 34.93 11.97
N GLY A 161 11.11 34.38 10.79
CA GLY A 161 12.19 34.73 9.86
C GLY A 161 11.63 35.19 8.50
N LEU A 162 12.51 35.69 7.62
CA LEU A 162 12.17 36.09 6.24
C LEU A 162 10.87 36.93 6.16
N ASN A 163 10.76 38.00 6.94
CA ASN A 163 9.54 38.84 6.97
C ASN A 163 8.23 38.04 7.21
N ASN A 164 8.24 37.12 8.20
CA ASN A 164 7.15 36.18 8.50
C ASN A 164 6.85 35.18 7.38
N ARG A 165 7.84 34.87 6.53
CA ARG A 165 7.77 33.77 5.54
C ARG A 165 8.56 32.54 5.97
N ALA A 166 9.23 32.59 7.12
CA ALA A 166 9.89 31.45 7.72
C ALA A 166 9.54 31.33 9.20
N ALA A 167 9.46 30.09 9.69
CA ALA A 167 9.50 29.76 11.10
C ALA A 167 10.88 29.20 11.45
N VAL A 168 11.57 29.83 12.38
CA VAL A 168 12.91 29.43 12.83
C VAL A 168 12.85 28.91 14.25
N CYS A 169 13.28 27.68 14.46
CA CYS A 169 13.45 27.10 15.78
C CYS A 169 14.81 26.39 15.88
N GLU A 170 15.14 25.92 17.07
CA GLU A 170 16.27 25.04 17.32
C GLU A 170 15.77 23.63 17.55
N VAL A 171 16.51 22.66 17.01
CA VAL A 171 16.26 21.24 17.21
C VAL A 171 17.50 20.60 17.81
N THR A 172 17.32 19.91 18.93
CA THR A 172 18.33 19.06 19.54
C THR A 172 18.22 17.64 18.97
N THR A 173 19.29 17.12 18.42
CA THR A 173 19.37 15.74 17.91
C THR A 173 19.60 14.73 19.04
N ALA A 174 19.44 13.44 18.79
CA ALA A 174 19.62 12.38 19.78
C ALA A 174 21.00 12.36 20.45
N ASN A 175 22.05 12.82 19.75
CA ASN A 175 23.41 12.92 20.31
C ASN A 175 23.69 14.25 21.02
N GLY A 176 22.68 15.11 21.17
CA GLY A 176 22.77 16.39 21.87
C GLY A 176 23.19 17.58 21.01
N GLN A 177 23.49 17.39 19.72
CA GLN A 177 23.78 18.52 18.83
C GLN A 177 22.55 19.41 18.66
N VAL A 178 22.70 20.71 18.83
CA VAL A 178 21.65 21.71 18.56
C VAL A 178 21.86 22.27 17.15
N ILE A 179 20.80 22.29 16.35
CA ILE A 179 20.81 22.73 14.95
C ILE A 179 19.67 23.73 14.74
N PRO A 180 19.95 24.95 14.23
CA PRO A 180 18.91 25.86 13.78
C PRO A 180 18.15 25.29 12.58
N VAL A 181 16.83 25.37 12.60
CA VAL A 181 15.95 24.88 11.53
C VAL A 181 15.03 26.02 11.09
N ALA A 182 15.05 26.34 9.80
CA ALA A 182 14.09 27.23 9.17
C ALA A 182 13.12 26.43 8.29
N ASN A 183 11.82 26.58 8.57
CA ASN A 183 10.73 26.13 7.71
C ASN A 183 10.19 27.33 6.91
N ILE A 184 10.39 27.33 5.59
CA ILE A 184 10.10 28.44 4.69
C ILE A 184 8.84 28.18 3.88
N HIS A 185 8.01 29.21 3.73
CA HIS A 185 7.03 29.34 2.67
C HIS A 185 7.23 30.70 2.00
N GLY A 186 8.06 30.72 0.96
CA GLY A 186 8.59 31.93 0.34
C GLY A 186 7.53 32.79 -0.35
N ASP A 187 7.92 33.98 -0.78
CA ASP A 187 7.02 34.91 -1.47
C ASP A 187 7.35 34.96 -2.96
N PHE A 188 6.39 34.55 -3.80
CA PHE A 188 6.53 34.52 -5.25
C PHE A 188 6.88 35.90 -5.85
N THR A 189 6.50 36.99 -5.18
CA THR A 189 6.79 38.37 -5.60
C THR A 189 8.14 38.90 -5.07
N LYS A 190 8.77 38.19 -4.12
CA LYS A 190 10.04 38.55 -3.48
C LYS A 190 11.04 37.39 -3.49
N GLN A 191 11.17 36.74 -4.64
CA GLN A 191 12.09 35.62 -4.84
C GLN A 191 13.55 35.95 -4.45
N PRO A 192 14.10 37.15 -4.75
CA PRO A 192 15.46 37.50 -4.33
C PRO A 192 15.67 37.50 -2.80
N ASP A 193 14.68 37.96 -2.03
CA ASP A 193 14.75 37.97 -0.57
C ASP A 193 14.83 36.53 -0.03
N THR A 194 14.02 35.64 -0.60
CA THR A 194 14.01 34.22 -0.24
C THR A 194 15.34 33.55 -0.59
N ALA A 195 15.88 33.82 -1.78
CA ALA A 195 17.17 33.28 -2.22
C ALA A 195 18.32 33.74 -1.31
N ASN A 196 18.36 35.04 -0.98
CA ASN A 196 19.37 35.61 -0.09
C ASN A 196 19.30 35.02 1.32
N TYR A 197 18.08 34.84 1.84
CA TYR A 197 17.86 34.24 3.16
C TYR A 197 18.34 32.79 3.20
N VAL A 198 17.98 31.97 2.22
CA VAL A 198 18.39 30.56 2.14
C VAL A 198 19.92 30.43 2.04
N ALA A 199 20.56 31.26 1.19
CA ALA A 199 22.01 31.26 1.04
C ALA A 199 22.73 31.61 2.36
N GLY A 200 22.19 32.58 3.11
CA GLY A 200 22.73 33.06 4.38
C GLY A 200 22.40 32.20 5.60
N PHE A 201 21.35 31.36 5.56
CA PHE A 201 20.89 30.61 6.73
C PHE A 201 21.92 29.55 7.16
N ASP A 202 22.31 29.56 8.44
CA ASP A 202 23.29 28.63 9.02
C ASP A 202 22.59 27.52 9.82
N GLY A 203 22.21 26.44 9.13
CA GLY A 203 21.47 25.33 9.73
C GLY A 203 20.77 24.46 8.69
N PHE A 204 19.67 23.84 9.10
CA PHE A 204 18.75 23.18 8.17
C PHE A 204 17.72 24.19 7.65
N CYS A 205 17.59 24.29 6.35
CA CYS A 205 16.62 25.18 5.72
C CYS A 205 15.74 24.37 4.79
N LEU A 206 14.44 24.27 5.09
CA LEU A 206 13.51 23.43 4.34
C LEU A 206 12.26 24.22 3.96
N GLY A 207 11.63 23.90 2.84
CA GLY A 207 10.34 24.49 2.50
C GLY A 207 10.02 24.62 1.02
N ASP A 208 8.85 25.19 0.76
CA ASP A 208 8.46 25.74 -0.54
C ASP A 208 9.06 27.14 -0.67
N LEU A 209 10.00 27.32 -1.58
CA LEU A 209 10.70 28.59 -1.75
C LEU A 209 9.87 29.61 -2.53
N ASN A 210 8.86 29.18 -3.28
CA ASN A 210 8.18 30.01 -4.28
C ASN A 210 9.14 30.74 -5.25
N ILE A 211 10.38 30.24 -5.40
CA ILE A 211 11.36 30.73 -6.37
C ILE A 211 11.18 29.93 -7.65
N THR A 212 11.13 30.64 -8.78
CA THR A 212 11.05 29.99 -10.08
C THR A 212 12.28 29.13 -10.32
N HIS A 213 12.12 27.91 -10.82
CA HIS A 213 13.23 26.97 -11.01
C HIS A 213 14.39 27.54 -11.83
N SER A 214 14.11 28.32 -12.89
CA SER A 214 15.16 28.98 -13.68
C SER A 214 15.89 30.11 -12.97
N ALA A 215 15.34 30.62 -11.86
CA ALA A 215 15.91 31.70 -11.06
C ALA A 215 16.64 31.20 -9.81
N PHE A 216 16.49 29.92 -9.44
CA PHE A 216 17.18 29.34 -8.30
C PHE A 216 18.57 28.83 -8.70
N ALA A 217 19.60 29.28 -7.98
CA ALA A 217 20.97 28.80 -8.14
C ALA A 217 21.35 27.91 -6.94
N PRO A 218 21.77 26.65 -7.17
CA PRO A 218 22.32 25.82 -6.10
C PRO A 218 23.55 26.45 -5.45
N ALA A 219 23.82 26.07 -4.19
CA ALA A 219 25.02 26.46 -3.48
C ALA A 219 26.27 26.02 -4.25
N GLN A 220 27.27 26.91 -4.29
CA GLN A 220 28.58 26.63 -4.87
C GLN A 220 29.53 25.96 -3.88
N ASP A 221 29.23 26.06 -2.59
CA ASP A 221 30.00 25.45 -1.52
C ASP A 221 29.71 23.94 -1.44
N ALA A 222 30.75 23.14 -1.62
CA ALA A 222 30.67 21.68 -1.62
C ALA A 222 30.30 21.10 -0.25
N ASP A 223 30.46 21.86 0.84
CA ASP A 223 30.10 21.44 2.20
C ASP A 223 28.60 21.66 2.51
N ILE A 224 27.87 22.32 1.61
CA ILE A 224 26.42 22.50 1.71
C ILE A 224 25.73 21.41 0.90
N LEU A 225 24.96 20.56 1.59
CA LEU A 225 24.12 19.55 0.95
C LEU A 225 22.76 20.16 0.61
N GLN A 226 22.34 20.04 -0.65
CA GLN A 226 21.08 20.56 -1.12
C GLN A 226 20.27 19.51 -1.88
N SER A 227 18.97 19.46 -1.60
CA SER A 227 17.96 18.79 -2.43
C SER A 227 16.95 19.82 -2.89
N ILE A 228 16.84 19.99 -4.21
CA ILE A 228 15.94 20.95 -4.85
C ILE A 228 15.09 20.14 -5.83
N GLU A 229 13.77 20.24 -5.73
CA GLU A 229 12.87 19.58 -6.68
C GLU A 229 11.85 20.54 -7.23
N ARG A 230 11.38 20.23 -8.44
CA ARG A 230 10.18 20.82 -9.00
C ARG A 230 9.01 19.90 -8.67
N PRO A 231 8.06 20.33 -7.83
CA PRO A 231 6.87 19.55 -7.54
C PRO A 231 6.21 19.03 -8.83
N THR A 232 6.03 17.72 -8.88
CA THR A 232 5.48 17.00 -10.03
C THR A 232 4.39 16.06 -9.56
N LEU A 233 3.19 16.19 -10.12
CA LEU A 233 2.00 15.43 -9.73
C LEU A 233 1.32 14.81 -10.94
N GLN A 234 0.54 13.75 -10.70
CA GLN A 234 -0.38 13.20 -11.69
C GLN A 234 -1.79 13.66 -11.36
N VAL A 235 -2.43 14.37 -12.30
CA VAL A 235 -3.83 14.80 -12.20
C VAL A 235 -4.55 14.29 -13.43
N GLU A 236 -5.49 13.36 -13.25
CA GLU A 236 -6.27 12.77 -14.36
C GLU A 236 -5.38 12.20 -15.48
N GLY A 237 -4.27 11.55 -15.10
CA GLY A 237 -3.29 10.99 -16.04
C GLY A 237 -2.35 12.01 -16.69
N ASN A 238 -2.50 13.30 -16.40
CA ASN A 238 -1.60 14.35 -16.86
C ASN A 238 -0.50 14.62 -15.83
N THR A 239 0.74 14.70 -16.30
CA THR A 239 1.87 15.12 -15.47
C THR A 239 1.87 16.65 -15.35
N CYS A 240 1.53 17.15 -14.17
CA CYS A 240 1.56 18.56 -13.81
C CYS A 240 2.88 18.88 -13.11
N VAL A 241 3.67 19.80 -13.67
CA VAL A 241 4.94 20.23 -13.07
C VAL A 241 4.82 21.69 -12.67
N THR A 242 5.05 22.01 -11.40
CA THR A 242 5.07 23.39 -10.93
C THR A 242 6.33 24.11 -11.44
N ASN A 243 6.27 25.44 -11.44
CA ASN A 243 7.40 26.27 -11.89
C ASN A 243 8.27 26.74 -10.73
N THR A 244 7.83 26.55 -9.49
CA THR A 244 8.57 26.86 -8.27
C THR A 244 9.38 25.65 -7.80
N VAL A 245 10.22 25.84 -6.79
CA VAL A 245 11.04 24.77 -6.22
C VAL A 245 10.76 24.59 -4.74
N ASP A 246 10.69 23.33 -4.35
CA ASP A 246 10.77 22.88 -2.97
C ASP A 246 12.23 22.52 -2.67
N PHE A 247 12.62 22.62 -1.40
CA PHE A 247 14.03 22.62 -1.07
C PHE A 247 14.35 22.09 0.33
N ILE A 248 15.53 21.46 0.45
CA ILE A 248 16.22 21.14 1.70
C ILE A 248 17.68 21.56 1.58
N GLN A 249 18.17 22.34 2.55
CA GLN A 249 19.58 22.62 2.81
C GLN A 249 20.02 21.96 4.11
N ASP A 250 21.21 21.38 4.07
CA ASP A 250 21.92 20.87 5.23
C ASP A 250 23.37 21.38 5.19
N LYS A 251 23.67 22.34 6.07
CA LYS A 251 25.03 22.87 6.26
C LYS A 251 25.84 22.13 7.32
N TYR A 252 25.23 21.23 8.08
CA TYR A 252 25.80 20.73 9.34
C TYR A 252 26.36 19.31 9.20
N SER A 253 25.79 18.45 8.36
CA SER A 253 26.22 17.04 8.29
C SER A 253 27.68 16.90 7.82
N LYS A 254 28.12 17.71 6.86
CA LYS A 254 29.52 17.73 6.40
C LYS A 254 30.48 18.45 7.34
N GLN A 255 29.99 19.44 8.09
CA GLN A 255 30.78 20.05 9.17
C GLN A 255 31.05 19.03 10.29
N PHE A 256 30.06 18.20 10.61
CA PHE A 256 30.21 17.14 11.60
C PHE A 256 31.06 15.97 11.09
N ASN A 257 30.86 15.55 9.84
CA ASN A 257 31.65 14.52 9.18
C ASN A 257 31.91 14.92 7.72
N SER A 258 33.12 15.37 7.41
CA SER A 258 33.49 15.86 6.08
C SER A 258 33.35 14.81 4.97
N ALA A 259 33.36 13.52 5.31
CA ALA A 259 33.14 12.42 4.37
C ALA A 259 31.66 12.02 4.23
N PHE A 260 30.74 12.69 4.93
CA PHE A 260 29.33 12.37 4.87
C PHE A 260 28.75 12.63 3.47
N VAL A 261 28.08 11.60 2.97
CA VAL A 261 27.29 11.63 1.74
C VAL A 261 25.91 11.10 2.10
N PRO A 262 24.81 11.81 1.79
CA PRO A 262 23.49 11.27 2.05
C PRO A 262 23.27 9.99 1.27
N ASP A 263 22.96 8.92 1.99
CA ASP A 263 22.65 7.61 1.41
C ASP A 263 21.16 7.55 1.09
N VAL A 264 20.80 7.54 -0.20
CA VAL A 264 19.39 7.46 -0.64
C VAL A 264 18.69 6.13 -0.28
N GLY A 265 19.43 5.09 0.11
CA GLY A 265 18.88 3.79 0.54
C GLY A 265 18.74 3.62 2.06
N ARG A 266 19.36 4.49 2.87
CA ARG A 266 19.46 4.30 4.33
C ARG A 266 18.13 4.28 5.07
N ILE A 267 17.15 5.08 4.64
CA ILE A 267 15.82 5.07 5.26
C ILE A 267 15.13 3.70 5.08
N ALA A 268 15.38 3.02 3.95
CA ALA A 268 14.88 1.68 3.69
C ALA A 268 15.67 0.60 4.47
N GLN A 269 16.92 0.88 4.85
CA GLN A 269 17.78 -0.05 5.61
C GLN A 269 17.63 0.09 7.14
N LEU A 270 17.29 1.28 7.65
CA LEU A 270 16.96 1.51 9.06
C LEU A 270 15.69 0.75 9.49
N GLN A 271 14.86 0.28 8.55
CA GLN A 271 13.81 -0.70 8.81
C GLN A 271 14.35 -2.05 9.33
N ASN A 272 15.65 -2.34 9.15
CA ASN A 272 16.22 -3.66 9.41
C ASN A 272 17.34 -3.68 10.46
N THR A 273 17.80 -2.55 11.04
CA THR A 273 19.11 -2.57 11.74
C THR A 273 19.26 -1.91 13.11
N GLU A 274 18.36 -1.08 13.64
CA GLU A 274 18.49 -0.61 15.05
C GLU A 274 17.12 -0.51 15.74
N GLU A 275 16.92 -1.32 16.79
CA GLU A 275 15.74 -1.37 17.68
C GLU A 275 14.38 -1.11 16.99
N GLY A 276 14.10 -1.90 15.95
CA GLY A 276 12.83 -1.88 15.26
C GLY A 276 11.70 -2.27 16.23
N VAL A 277 10.93 -1.28 16.68
CA VAL A 277 9.61 -1.56 17.24
C VAL A 277 8.81 -2.20 16.11
N PHE A 278 8.72 -3.53 16.14
CA PHE A 278 7.88 -4.27 15.22
C PHE A 278 6.50 -3.63 15.26
N GLN A 279 6.17 -3.09 14.10
CA GLN A 279 4.89 -2.54 13.79
C GLN A 279 3.86 -3.72 13.93
N PRO A 280 2.85 -3.64 14.85
CA PRO A 280 1.68 -4.53 14.86
C PRO A 280 0.87 -4.70 13.57
N VAL A 281 1.03 -5.86 12.91
CA VAL A 281 0.25 -6.23 11.74
C VAL A 281 -1.21 -6.53 12.08
N VAL A 282 -2.16 -5.87 11.39
CA VAL A 282 -3.60 -6.12 11.52
C VAL A 282 -4.12 -6.90 10.31
N ILE A 283 -4.58 -8.13 10.55
CA ILE A 283 -5.22 -8.99 9.57
C ILE A 283 -6.74 -8.84 9.71
N LYS A 284 -7.40 -8.39 8.63
CA LYS A 284 -8.86 -8.30 8.57
C LYS A 284 -9.42 -9.58 7.98
N ILE A 285 -10.38 -10.20 8.68
CA ILE A 285 -10.86 -11.55 8.36
C ILE A 285 -12.34 -11.69 8.72
N SER A 286 -13.08 -12.62 8.13
CA SER A 286 -14.45 -12.92 8.59
C SER A 286 -14.45 -13.31 10.08
N SER A 287 -15.39 -12.76 10.85
CA SER A 287 -15.53 -13.09 12.27
C SER A 287 -15.81 -14.57 12.51
N PHE A 288 -16.43 -15.26 11.54
CA PHE A 288 -16.69 -16.70 11.58
C PHE A 288 -15.43 -17.56 11.41
N THR A 289 -14.39 -17.04 10.77
CA THR A 289 -13.15 -17.78 10.47
C THR A 289 -11.97 -17.40 11.36
N ALA A 290 -12.00 -16.22 11.98
CA ALA A 290 -10.92 -15.72 12.82
C ALA A 290 -10.55 -16.67 13.98
N VAL A 291 -11.54 -17.15 14.73
CA VAL A 291 -11.31 -18.05 15.87
C VAL A 291 -10.79 -19.43 15.43
N PRO A 292 -11.40 -20.12 14.44
CA PRO A 292 -10.83 -21.34 13.88
C PRO A 292 -9.39 -21.17 13.36
N LEU A 293 -9.08 -20.07 12.67
CA LEU A 293 -7.75 -19.79 12.16
C LEU A 293 -6.72 -19.67 13.30
N LEU A 294 -7.02 -18.89 14.33
CA LEU A 294 -6.14 -18.74 15.49
C LEU A 294 -5.93 -20.04 16.26
N LYS A 295 -6.95 -20.90 16.35
CA LYS A 295 -6.80 -22.24 16.94
C LYS A 295 -5.86 -23.13 16.15
N ASN A 296 -5.99 -23.13 14.82
CA ASN A 296 -5.10 -23.89 13.94
C ASN A 296 -3.66 -23.35 14.01
N PHE A 297 -3.51 -22.02 14.02
CA PHE A 297 -2.20 -21.39 14.16
C PHE A 297 -1.56 -21.68 15.51
N ALA A 298 -2.33 -21.65 16.61
CA ALA A 298 -1.83 -22.05 17.92
C ALA A 298 -1.39 -23.53 17.97
N THR A 299 -2.13 -24.41 17.31
CA THR A 299 -1.78 -25.84 17.18
C THR A 299 -0.49 -26.03 16.37
N TYR A 300 -0.32 -25.25 15.32
CA TYR A 300 0.91 -25.21 14.53
C TYR A 300 2.10 -24.77 15.39
N LEU A 301 1.98 -23.62 16.07
CA LEU A 301 3.01 -23.08 16.95
C LEU A 301 3.39 -24.05 18.07
N ALA A 302 2.41 -24.71 18.70
CA ALA A 302 2.68 -25.73 19.72
C ALA A 302 3.58 -26.88 19.24
N ARG A 303 3.63 -27.14 17.92
CA ARG A 303 4.52 -28.13 17.32
C ARG A 303 5.87 -27.56 16.90
N VAL A 304 5.90 -26.36 16.32
CA VAL A 304 7.10 -25.84 15.63
C VAL A 304 7.87 -24.80 16.44
N GLN A 305 7.19 -24.03 17.29
CA GLN A 305 7.71 -22.92 18.09
C GLN A 305 6.86 -22.77 19.38
N PRO A 306 6.90 -23.75 20.31
CA PRO A 306 6.03 -23.77 21.48
C PRO A 306 6.24 -22.59 22.43
N GLU A 307 7.42 -21.96 22.39
CA GLU A 307 7.76 -20.74 23.14
C GLU A 307 6.89 -19.53 22.79
N LEU A 308 6.24 -19.54 21.62
CA LEU A 308 5.30 -18.49 21.20
C LEU A 308 3.88 -18.67 21.75
N ILE A 309 3.67 -19.71 22.56
CA ILE A 309 2.41 -20.00 23.25
C ILE A 309 2.59 -19.83 24.76
N ASN A 310 1.76 -18.97 25.35
CA ASN A 310 1.67 -18.81 26.80
C ASN A 310 0.25 -19.10 27.28
N SER A 311 0.09 -20.08 28.19
CA SER A 311 -1.20 -20.44 28.79
C SER A 311 -2.30 -20.73 27.76
N GLY A 312 -1.92 -21.40 26.65
CA GLY A 312 -2.84 -21.75 25.55
C GLY A 312 -3.21 -20.58 24.62
N ARG A 313 -2.56 -19.42 24.75
CA ARG A 313 -2.71 -18.25 23.88
C ARG A 313 -1.43 -17.96 23.13
N ILE A 314 -1.55 -17.41 21.93
CA ILE A 314 -0.41 -16.93 21.16
C ILE A 314 0.05 -15.61 21.77
N ILE A 315 1.34 -15.48 22.03
CA ILE A 315 1.93 -14.26 22.62
C ILE A 315 1.66 -13.08 21.69
N ASP A 316 1.29 -11.93 22.26
CA ASP A 316 1.15 -10.65 21.54
C ASP A 316 0.20 -10.68 20.33
N VAL A 317 -0.84 -11.52 20.37
CA VAL A 317 -1.92 -11.55 19.38
C VAL A 317 -3.25 -11.17 20.02
N ASP A 318 -3.88 -10.12 19.48
CA ASP A 318 -5.24 -9.71 19.86
C ASP A 318 -6.25 -10.10 18.78
N LEU A 319 -7.47 -10.41 19.20
CA LEU A 319 -8.63 -10.56 18.32
C LEU A 319 -9.71 -9.56 18.75
N LYS A 320 -10.10 -8.65 17.84
CA LYS A 320 -11.21 -7.71 18.05
C LYS A 320 -12.27 -7.89 16.98
N THR A 321 -13.54 -7.97 17.39
CA THR A 321 -14.68 -8.01 16.46
C THR A 321 -15.51 -6.76 16.71
N GLN A 322 -15.59 -5.86 15.74
CA GLN A 322 -16.38 -4.63 15.88
C GLN A 322 -17.83 -4.88 15.46
N SER A 323 -18.78 -4.72 16.39
CA SER A 323 -20.21 -4.66 16.05
C SER A 323 -20.50 -3.40 15.23
N PRO A 324 -21.37 -3.42 14.21
CA PRO A 324 -22.25 -4.50 13.75
C PRO A 324 -21.68 -5.42 12.64
N TYR A 325 -20.36 -5.50 12.46
CA TYR A 325 -19.78 -6.07 11.24
C TYR A 325 -19.30 -7.52 11.35
N ASN A 326 -19.44 -8.26 10.23
CA ASN A 326 -18.99 -9.64 10.02
C ASN A 326 -17.44 -9.77 9.88
N ILE A 327 -16.69 -8.77 10.32
CA ILE A 327 -15.23 -8.67 10.15
C ILE A 327 -14.58 -8.62 11.54
N ALA A 328 -13.60 -9.48 11.75
CA ALA A 328 -12.70 -9.46 12.89
C ALA A 328 -11.30 -8.96 12.47
N HIS A 329 -10.62 -8.33 13.42
CA HIS A 329 -9.25 -7.87 13.30
C HIS A 329 -8.37 -8.74 14.21
N ILE A 330 -7.43 -9.45 13.60
CA ILE A 330 -6.34 -10.14 14.32
C ILE A 330 -5.14 -9.20 14.29
N THR A 331 -4.71 -8.70 15.44
CA THR A 331 -3.54 -7.82 15.56
C THR A 331 -2.37 -8.62 16.12
N ILE A 332 -1.32 -8.83 15.33
CA ILE A 332 -0.08 -9.49 15.74
C ILE A 332 0.92 -8.38 16.06
N LYS A 333 1.37 -8.27 17.31
CA LYS A 333 2.28 -7.20 17.79
C LYS A 333 3.72 -7.66 17.97
N ASN A 334 4.03 -8.89 17.57
CA ASN A 334 5.36 -9.49 17.72
C ASN A 334 5.86 -10.01 16.38
N GLU A 335 7.07 -9.59 16.00
CA GLU A 335 7.66 -9.94 14.70
C GLU A 335 7.83 -11.43 14.53
N VAL A 336 8.34 -12.11 15.57
CA VAL A 336 8.61 -13.54 15.52
C VAL A 336 7.32 -14.32 15.31
N VAL A 337 6.23 -13.88 15.96
CA VAL A 337 4.89 -14.43 15.75
C VAL A 337 4.38 -14.16 14.33
N TYR A 338 4.62 -12.97 13.78
CA TYR A 338 4.21 -12.65 12.42
C TYR A 338 4.98 -13.46 11.36
N GLN A 339 6.29 -13.65 11.52
CA GLN A 339 7.07 -14.51 10.64
C GLN A 339 6.60 -15.98 10.74
N ALA A 340 6.26 -16.45 11.94
CA ALA A 340 5.67 -17.77 12.14
C ALA A 340 4.29 -17.90 11.49
N TYR A 341 3.49 -16.84 11.54
CA TYR A 341 2.19 -16.78 10.87
C TYR A 341 2.32 -16.88 9.35
N LYS A 342 3.29 -16.18 8.74
CA LYS A 342 3.55 -16.29 7.29
C LYS A 342 3.92 -17.72 6.88
N ARG A 343 4.76 -18.40 7.68
CA ARG A 343 5.11 -19.81 7.44
C ARG A 343 3.90 -20.74 7.57
N PHE A 344 3.11 -20.55 8.62
CA PHE A 344 1.85 -21.28 8.79
C PHE A 344 0.92 -21.13 7.58
N MET A 345 0.74 -19.91 7.08
CA MET A 345 -0.10 -19.66 5.91
C MET A 345 0.45 -20.31 4.62
N ALA A 346 1.78 -20.29 4.43
CA ALA A 346 2.43 -20.98 3.31
C ALA A 346 2.29 -22.52 3.39
N ASP A 347 2.34 -23.08 4.59
CA ASP A 347 2.13 -24.52 4.82
C ASP A 347 0.67 -24.90 4.55
N GLN A 348 -0.30 -24.11 5.05
CA GLN A 348 -1.73 -24.31 4.77
C GLN A 348 -2.02 -24.23 3.26
N PHE A 349 -1.42 -23.25 2.58
CA PHE A 349 -1.50 -23.12 1.13
C PHE A 349 -1.02 -24.39 0.42
N SER A 350 0.15 -24.90 0.81
CA SER A 350 0.76 -26.08 0.19
C SER A 350 -0.08 -27.35 0.39
N VAL A 351 -0.66 -27.53 1.58
CA VAL A 351 -1.53 -28.66 1.91
C VAL A 351 -2.81 -28.64 1.07
N GLU A 352 -3.53 -27.51 1.04
CA GLU A 352 -4.79 -27.43 0.29
C GLU A 352 -4.54 -27.48 -1.22
N LYS A 353 -3.49 -26.82 -1.73
CA LYS A 353 -3.04 -26.94 -3.12
C LYS A 353 -2.86 -28.41 -3.53
N THR A 354 -2.13 -29.18 -2.72
CA THR A 354 -1.87 -30.61 -2.96
C THR A 354 -3.17 -31.41 -2.98
N LYS A 355 -4.06 -31.16 -2.02
CA LYS A 355 -5.36 -31.85 -1.92
C LYS A 355 -6.25 -31.59 -3.14
N ILE A 356 -6.32 -30.34 -3.61
CA ILE A 356 -7.08 -29.97 -4.81
C ILE A 356 -6.45 -30.62 -6.05
N GLN A 357 -5.13 -30.56 -6.18
CA GLN A 357 -4.41 -31.20 -7.27
C GLN A 357 -4.69 -32.72 -7.30
N GLN A 358 -4.67 -33.38 -6.14
CA GLN A 358 -4.96 -34.80 -6.04
C GLN A 358 -6.42 -35.14 -6.42
N GLN A 359 -7.37 -34.29 -6.04
CA GLN A 359 -8.76 -34.44 -6.47
C GLN A 359 -8.88 -34.33 -8.00
N PHE A 360 -8.15 -33.39 -8.60
CA PHE A 360 -8.12 -33.23 -10.06
C PHE A 360 -7.52 -34.45 -10.76
N ILE A 361 -6.36 -34.93 -10.30
CA ILE A 361 -5.72 -36.15 -10.80
C ILE A 361 -6.67 -37.36 -10.69
N THR A 362 -7.41 -37.47 -9.59
CA THR A 362 -8.41 -38.53 -9.40
C THR A 362 -9.48 -38.47 -10.50
N GLN A 363 -9.96 -37.28 -10.87
CA GLN A 363 -10.92 -37.14 -11.96
C GLN A 363 -10.29 -37.44 -13.34
N LEU A 364 -9.03 -37.07 -13.56
CA LEU A 364 -8.32 -37.46 -14.79
C LEU A 364 -8.18 -38.98 -14.91
N ASN A 365 -7.90 -39.68 -13.82
CA ASN A 365 -7.86 -41.14 -13.82
C ASN A 365 -9.24 -41.75 -14.13
N VAL A 366 -10.34 -41.14 -13.66
CA VAL A 366 -11.70 -41.56 -14.04
C VAL A 366 -11.96 -41.32 -15.53
N LEU A 367 -11.45 -40.21 -16.08
CA LEU A 367 -11.53 -39.91 -17.50
C LEU A 367 -10.80 -40.99 -18.33
N ASP A 368 -9.56 -41.32 -17.97
CA ASP A 368 -8.76 -42.35 -18.65
C ASP A 368 -9.45 -43.72 -18.65
N ASN A 369 -9.99 -44.13 -17.49
CA ASN A 369 -10.76 -45.36 -17.35
C ASN A 369 -11.99 -45.36 -18.27
N LYS A 370 -12.71 -44.24 -18.37
CA LYS A 370 -13.88 -44.11 -19.27
C LYS A 370 -13.48 -44.15 -20.75
N ILE A 371 -12.37 -43.51 -21.13
CA ILE A 371 -11.84 -43.58 -22.50
C ILE A 371 -11.57 -45.04 -22.88
N SER A 372 -10.90 -45.77 -21.98
CA SER A 372 -10.56 -47.18 -22.17
C SER A 372 -11.77 -48.10 -22.20
N ALA A 373 -12.82 -47.79 -21.45
CA ALA A 373 -14.06 -48.58 -21.44
C ALA A 373 -14.96 -48.35 -22.67
N TYR A 374 -15.02 -47.11 -23.19
CA TYR A 374 -16.00 -46.72 -24.20
C TYR A 374 -15.46 -46.61 -25.63
N ALA A 375 -14.14 -46.63 -25.83
CA ALA A 375 -13.54 -46.54 -27.16
C ALA A 375 -12.64 -47.75 -27.44
N LYS A 376 -12.73 -48.32 -28.65
CA LYS A 376 -11.80 -49.36 -29.09
C LYS A 376 -10.40 -48.76 -29.19
N LYS A 377 -9.36 -49.44 -28.66
CA LYS A 377 -7.97 -48.94 -28.66
C LYS A 377 -7.43 -48.50 -30.03
N SER A 378 -7.92 -49.11 -31.10
CA SER A 378 -7.55 -48.77 -32.49
C SER A 378 -8.32 -47.57 -33.08
N SER A 379 -9.35 -47.07 -32.42
CA SER A 379 -10.21 -45.99 -32.95
C SER A 379 -9.56 -44.61 -32.83
N ALA A 380 -9.89 -43.72 -33.77
CA ALA A 380 -9.50 -42.31 -33.72
C ALA A 380 -9.98 -41.65 -32.41
N SER A 381 -11.16 -42.03 -31.93
CA SER A 381 -11.72 -41.59 -30.66
C SER A 381 -10.84 -41.98 -29.47
N TYR A 382 -10.37 -43.23 -29.40
CA TYR A 382 -9.48 -43.65 -28.30
C TYR A 382 -8.18 -42.83 -28.30
N LYS A 383 -7.54 -42.67 -29.47
CA LYS A 383 -6.32 -41.86 -29.60
C LYS A 383 -6.54 -40.42 -29.16
N LYS A 384 -7.64 -39.79 -29.61
CA LYS A 384 -7.93 -38.40 -29.23
C LYS A 384 -8.29 -38.23 -27.76
N GLY A 385 -8.98 -39.22 -27.17
CA GLY A 385 -9.26 -39.25 -25.74
C GLY A 385 -7.98 -39.33 -24.91
N GLN A 386 -7.02 -40.18 -25.32
CA GLN A 386 -5.71 -40.29 -24.66
C GLN A 386 -4.89 -39.00 -24.79
N GLU A 387 -4.89 -38.36 -25.97
CA GLU A 387 -4.28 -37.04 -26.16
C GLU A 387 -4.90 -35.98 -25.23
N LEU A 388 -6.23 -35.95 -25.12
CA LEU A 388 -6.94 -35.03 -24.23
C LEU A 388 -6.54 -35.28 -22.76
N HIS A 389 -6.53 -36.53 -22.32
CA HIS A 389 -6.11 -36.89 -20.97
C HIS A 389 -4.69 -36.41 -20.68
N GLN A 390 -3.74 -36.72 -21.58
CA GLN A 390 -2.34 -36.32 -21.41
C GLN A 390 -2.18 -34.80 -21.38
N THR A 391 -2.86 -34.07 -22.28
CA THR A 391 -2.79 -32.60 -22.31
C THR A 391 -3.35 -31.99 -21.02
N LEU A 392 -4.47 -32.50 -20.50
CA LEU A 392 -5.03 -32.02 -19.24
C LEU A 392 -4.14 -32.36 -18.04
N TYR A 393 -3.49 -33.53 -18.07
CA TYR A 393 -2.54 -33.94 -17.04
C TYR A 393 -1.29 -33.05 -17.02
N THR A 394 -0.74 -32.70 -18.17
CA THR A 394 0.38 -31.74 -18.26
C THR A 394 -0.07 -30.33 -17.89
N ALA A 395 -1.25 -29.90 -18.35
CA ALA A 395 -1.76 -28.54 -18.09
C ALA A 395 -1.98 -28.29 -16.60
N GLN A 396 -2.53 -29.27 -15.86
CA GLN A 396 -2.70 -29.12 -14.40
C GLN A 396 -1.35 -29.08 -13.69
N GLU A 397 -0.37 -29.88 -14.13
CA GLU A 397 0.95 -29.90 -13.50
C GLU A 397 1.63 -28.54 -13.64
N THR A 398 1.64 -27.99 -14.86
CA THR A 398 2.13 -26.64 -15.13
C THR A 398 1.38 -25.61 -14.28
N PHE A 399 0.05 -25.66 -14.25
CA PHE A 399 -0.77 -24.74 -13.48
C PHE A 399 -0.48 -24.79 -11.97
N PHE A 400 -0.45 -25.99 -11.38
CA PHE A 400 -0.15 -26.12 -9.96
C PHE A 400 1.30 -25.79 -9.64
N SER A 401 2.27 -26.13 -10.50
CA SER A 401 3.67 -25.76 -10.28
C SER A 401 3.88 -24.24 -10.24
N SER A 402 3.08 -23.47 -10.99
CA SER A 402 3.16 -22.01 -11.03
C SER A 402 2.38 -21.30 -9.92
N LEU A 403 1.54 -22.02 -9.16
CA LEU A 403 0.88 -21.50 -7.97
C LEU A 403 1.83 -21.55 -6.77
N THR A 404 2.42 -20.42 -6.43
CA THR A 404 3.25 -20.24 -5.24
C THR A 404 2.61 -19.25 -4.26
N PRO A 405 2.95 -19.30 -2.95
CA PRO A 405 2.39 -18.37 -1.96
C PRO A 405 2.69 -16.88 -2.23
N ASP A 406 3.73 -16.61 -3.03
CA ASP A 406 4.25 -15.29 -3.41
C ASP A 406 3.89 -14.88 -4.85
N ALA A 407 3.09 -15.67 -5.57
CA ALA A 407 2.70 -15.33 -6.93
C ALA A 407 1.83 -14.06 -6.97
N SER A 408 2.18 -13.11 -7.84
CA SER A 408 1.37 -11.89 -8.02
C SER A 408 0.00 -12.21 -8.64
N PHE A 409 -0.93 -11.28 -8.45
CA PHE A 409 -2.29 -11.40 -8.97
C PHE A 409 -2.33 -11.57 -10.50
N GLU A 410 -1.58 -10.73 -11.22
CA GLU A 410 -1.50 -10.77 -12.69
C GLU A 410 -1.00 -12.14 -13.15
N ARG A 411 0.00 -12.67 -12.45
CA ARG A 411 0.57 -13.97 -12.76
C ARG A 411 -0.42 -15.11 -12.52
N ILE A 412 -1.21 -15.04 -11.44
CA ILE A 412 -2.27 -16.03 -11.16
C ILE A 412 -3.37 -15.94 -12.24
N GLN A 413 -3.80 -14.73 -12.62
CA GLN A 413 -4.80 -14.55 -13.67
C GLN A 413 -4.33 -15.06 -15.02
N GLU A 414 -3.09 -14.75 -15.39
CA GLU A 414 -2.47 -15.23 -16.62
C GLU A 414 -2.40 -16.76 -16.63
N ASN A 415 -1.97 -17.38 -15.53
CA ASN A 415 -1.93 -18.84 -15.39
C ASN A 415 -3.32 -19.48 -15.52
N ILE A 416 -4.35 -18.86 -14.93
CA ILE A 416 -5.74 -19.29 -15.07
C ILE A 416 -6.20 -19.18 -16.53
N ALA A 417 -5.96 -18.05 -17.19
CA ALA A 417 -6.37 -17.82 -18.56
C ALA A 417 -5.70 -18.80 -19.53
N ASN A 418 -4.40 -19.05 -19.34
CA ASN A 418 -3.63 -20.01 -20.12
C ASN A 418 -4.17 -21.43 -19.94
N PHE A 419 -4.43 -21.84 -18.69
CA PHE A 419 -5.03 -23.15 -18.41
C PHE A 419 -6.42 -23.29 -19.06
N ARG A 420 -7.28 -22.27 -18.98
CA ARG A 420 -8.60 -22.27 -19.63
C ARG A 420 -8.50 -22.46 -21.13
N LYS A 421 -7.62 -21.70 -21.77
CA LYS A 421 -7.42 -21.74 -23.22
C LYS A 421 -6.99 -23.14 -23.66
N VAL A 422 -6.07 -23.77 -22.91
CA VAL A 422 -5.63 -25.16 -23.16
C VAL A 422 -6.79 -26.13 -23.01
N CYS A 423 -7.59 -26.04 -21.93
CA CYS A 423 -8.75 -26.91 -21.74
C CYS A 423 -9.80 -26.72 -22.84
N GLU A 424 -10.19 -25.48 -23.15
CA GLU A 424 -11.21 -25.14 -24.14
C GLU A 424 -10.85 -25.66 -25.52
N GLN A 425 -9.61 -25.42 -25.97
CA GLN A 425 -9.15 -25.84 -27.28
C GLN A 425 -9.14 -27.37 -27.44
N ASN A 426 -8.66 -28.08 -26.42
CA ASN A 426 -8.59 -29.54 -26.45
C ASN A 426 -9.96 -30.20 -26.31
N VAL A 427 -10.90 -29.60 -25.56
CA VAL A 427 -12.29 -30.06 -25.48
C VAL A 427 -13.01 -29.88 -26.81
N ARG A 428 -12.85 -28.73 -27.48
CA ARG A 428 -13.42 -28.49 -28.82
C ARG A 428 -12.89 -29.46 -29.85
N ASP A 429 -11.59 -29.75 -29.82
CA ASP A 429 -10.97 -30.71 -30.74
C ASP A 429 -11.43 -32.15 -30.48
N ALA A 430 -11.62 -32.54 -29.21
CA ALA A 430 -12.19 -33.82 -28.85
C ALA A 430 -13.66 -33.93 -29.31
N ASP A 431 -14.46 -32.88 -29.14
CA ASP A 431 -15.86 -32.85 -29.60
C ASP A 431 -15.99 -33.13 -31.09
N ARG A 432 -15.18 -32.43 -31.89
CA ARG A 432 -15.17 -32.55 -33.34
C ARG A 432 -14.84 -33.97 -33.82
N ILE A 433 -13.94 -34.68 -33.14
CA ILE A 433 -13.44 -36.00 -33.56
C ILE A 433 -14.28 -37.14 -32.97
N MET A 434 -14.90 -36.94 -31.82
CA MET A 434 -15.51 -38.01 -31.02
C MET A 434 -17.04 -37.95 -31.02
N GLY A 435 -17.63 -36.80 -31.39
CA GLY A 435 -19.06 -36.56 -31.49
C GLY A 435 -19.72 -36.19 -30.15
N HIS A 436 -20.77 -35.37 -30.22
CA HIS A 436 -21.45 -34.79 -29.05
C HIS A 436 -21.90 -35.82 -28.00
N GLY A 437 -22.36 -37.01 -28.42
CA GLY A 437 -22.83 -38.06 -27.49
C GLY A 437 -21.74 -38.69 -26.61
N TRP A 438 -20.47 -38.59 -27.02
CA TRP A 438 -19.32 -39.07 -26.24
C TRP A 438 -18.91 -38.05 -25.17
N LEU A 439 -19.02 -36.75 -25.49
CA LEU A 439 -18.81 -35.65 -24.55
C LEU A 439 -19.83 -35.60 -23.42
N TYR A 440 -21.07 -36.06 -23.61
CA TYR A 440 -22.00 -36.19 -22.49
C TYR A 440 -21.56 -37.24 -21.45
N ARG A 441 -20.79 -38.28 -21.85
CA ARG A 441 -20.35 -39.38 -20.96
C ARG A 441 -19.06 -39.06 -20.18
N ILE A 442 -18.24 -38.17 -20.74
CA ILE A 442 -16.92 -37.78 -20.22
C ILE A 442 -16.88 -36.32 -19.73
N GLY A 443 -17.69 -35.47 -20.36
CA GLY A 443 -17.88 -34.07 -20.00
C GLY A 443 -18.23 -33.92 -18.54
N GLU A 444 -19.06 -34.80 -17.94
CA GLU A 444 -19.35 -34.74 -16.49
C GLU A 444 -18.10 -34.85 -15.61
N VAL A 445 -17.11 -35.67 -16.01
CA VAL A 445 -15.84 -35.86 -15.28
C VAL A 445 -14.91 -34.68 -15.52
N LEU A 446 -14.83 -34.20 -16.75
CA LEU A 446 -14.05 -33.03 -17.15
C LEU A 446 -14.59 -31.74 -16.51
N LEU A 447 -15.92 -31.60 -16.45
CA LEU A 447 -16.69 -30.58 -15.74
C LEU A 447 -16.42 -30.62 -14.24
N LYS A 448 -16.50 -31.79 -13.60
CA LYS A 448 -16.22 -31.96 -12.17
C LYS A 448 -14.76 -31.69 -11.84
N ALA A 449 -13.83 -32.09 -12.71
CA ALA A 449 -12.40 -31.82 -12.56
C ALA A 449 -12.12 -30.32 -12.62
N VAL A 450 -12.59 -29.65 -13.68
CA VAL A 450 -12.34 -28.21 -13.89
C VAL A 450 -13.10 -27.35 -12.88
N ALA A 451 -14.36 -27.67 -12.55
CA ALA A 451 -15.12 -26.98 -11.49
C ALA A 451 -14.51 -27.23 -10.09
N GLY A 452 -14.03 -28.44 -9.81
CA GLY A 452 -13.32 -28.76 -8.57
C GLY A 452 -11.99 -28.02 -8.43
N LEU A 453 -11.27 -27.86 -9.55
CA LEU A 453 -10.05 -27.07 -9.64
C LEU A 453 -10.30 -25.59 -9.33
N TYR A 454 -11.34 -24.98 -9.90
CA TYR A 454 -11.69 -23.58 -9.65
C TYR A 454 -12.28 -23.33 -8.25
N ALA A 455 -13.08 -24.26 -7.74
CA ALA A 455 -13.49 -24.23 -6.33
C ALA A 455 -12.26 -24.33 -5.41
N GLY A 456 -11.28 -25.14 -5.78
CA GLY A 456 -9.99 -25.23 -5.12
C GLY A 456 -9.18 -23.93 -5.16
N ILE A 457 -9.03 -23.32 -6.33
CA ILE A 457 -8.35 -22.03 -6.51
C ILE A 457 -9.05 -20.93 -5.68
N GLY A 458 -10.39 -20.88 -5.70
CA GLY A 458 -11.17 -19.95 -4.88
C GLY A 458 -11.05 -20.21 -3.37
N MET A 459 -10.92 -21.49 -2.96
CA MET A 459 -10.62 -21.88 -1.58
C MET A 459 -9.20 -21.47 -1.16
N VAL A 460 -8.22 -21.61 -2.05
CA VAL A 460 -6.82 -21.19 -1.84
C VAL A 460 -6.70 -19.68 -1.72
N LEU A 461 -7.37 -18.92 -2.60
CA LEU A 461 -7.47 -17.46 -2.52
C LEU A 461 -8.24 -17.01 -1.26
N GLY A 462 -9.28 -17.74 -0.85
CA GLY A 462 -10.01 -17.49 0.39
C GLY A 462 -9.19 -17.77 1.67
N ILE A 463 -8.26 -18.73 1.64
CA ILE A 463 -7.31 -18.99 2.73
C ILE A 463 -6.28 -17.86 2.83
N ILE A 464 -5.67 -17.47 1.69
CA ILE A 464 -4.75 -16.33 1.61
C ILE A 464 -5.42 -15.05 2.15
N GLY A 465 -6.72 -14.94 1.94
CA GLY A 465 -7.54 -13.82 2.35
C GLY A 465 -8.27 -13.92 3.70
N GLY A 466 -8.06 -14.98 4.48
CA GLY A 466 -8.74 -15.21 5.77
C GLY A 466 -10.23 -15.60 5.68
N GLN A 467 -10.87 -15.54 4.52
CA GLN A 467 -12.30 -15.82 4.34
C GLN A 467 -12.72 -17.29 4.55
N GLY A 468 -11.77 -18.21 4.69
CA GLY A 468 -12.05 -19.64 4.83
C GLY A 468 -12.55 -20.28 3.52
N LEU A 469 -12.94 -21.56 3.58
CA LEU A 469 -13.32 -22.35 2.40
C LEU A 469 -14.67 -21.89 1.82
N ALA A 470 -14.77 -21.85 0.48
CA ALA A 470 -16.03 -21.60 -0.24
C ALA A 470 -17.15 -22.54 0.26
N ASN A 471 -18.35 -22.01 0.53
CA ASN A 471 -19.47 -22.81 1.05
C ASN A 471 -20.07 -23.78 -0.01
N PRO A 472 -20.89 -24.77 0.39
CA PRO A 472 -21.48 -25.74 -0.54
C PRO A 472 -22.35 -25.11 -1.65
N GLN A 473 -23.04 -24.00 -1.37
CA GLN A 473 -23.87 -23.31 -2.37
C GLN A 473 -23.03 -22.67 -3.49
N HIS A 474 -21.88 -22.07 -3.17
CA HIS A 474 -20.94 -21.50 -4.16
C HIS A 474 -20.33 -22.59 -5.05
N ARG A 475 -20.00 -23.76 -4.47
CA ARG A 475 -19.51 -24.92 -5.22
C ARG A 475 -20.56 -25.48 -6.18
N GLN A 476 -21.83 -25.45 -5.79
CA GLN A 476 -22.95 -25.94 -6.60
C GLN A 476 -23.31 -24.96 -7.73
N ALA A 477 -23.42 -23.66 -7.47
CA ALA A 477 -23.69 -22.64 -8.49
C ALA A 477 -22.59 -22.55 -9.57
N TYR A 478 -21.33 -22.81 -9.19
CA TYR A 478 -20.20 -22.83 -10.13
C TYR A 478 -20.20 -24.06 -11.04
N ARG A 479 -20.60 -25.23 -10.50
CA ARG A 479 -20.79 -26.47 -11.27
C ARG A 479 -21.83 -26.29 -12.38
N ASP A 480 -22.87 -25.50 -12.13
CA ASP A 480 -23.99 -25.30 -13.05
C ASP A 480 -23.67 -24.27 -14.17
N SER A 481 -22.64 -23.43 -14.02
CA SER A 481 -22.30 -22.32 -14.93
C SER A 481 -21.16 -22.62 -15.93
N PHE A 482 -20.37 -23.67 -15.72
CA PHE A 482 -19.41 -24.15 -16.74
C PHE A 482 -20.13 -24.83 -17.93
N LEU A 483 -21.39 -25.24 -17.74
CA LEU A 483 -22.22 -25.91 -18.74
C LEU A 483 -22.70 -25.00 -19.88
N THR A 484 -22.57 -23.67 -19.76
CA THR A 484 -23.03 -22.71 -20.77
C THR A 484 -21.83 -22.12 -21.53
N LEU A 485 -21.55 -22.67 -22.71
CA LEU A 485 -20.39 -22.39 -23.57
C LEU A 485 -20.33 -20.99 -24.20
N ASN A 486 -21.15 -20.03 -23.77
CA ASN A 486 -21.06 -18.62 -24.18
C ASN A 486 -20.96 -17.76 -22.93
N GLN A 487 -19.93 -16.89 -22.87
CA GLN A 487 -19.57 -15.96 -21.77
C GLN A 487 -20.47 -16.13 -20.53
N SER A 488 -20.22 -17.16 -19.74
CA SER A 488 -21.23 -17.58 -18.79
C SER A 488 -21.25 -16.67 -17.57
N THR A 489 -22.41 -16.64 -16.92
CA THR A 489 -22.61 -16.10 -15.57
C THR A 489 -21.65 -16.70 -14.54
N GLY A 490 -20.86 -17.73 -14.85
CA GLY A 490 -19.73 -18.19 -14.01
C GLY A 490 -18.53 -17.23 -14.05
N SER A 491 -18.36 -16.48 -15.13
CA SER A 491 -17.48 -15.31 -15.21
C SER A 491 -18.03 -14.19 -14.33
N LYS A 492 -19.36 -13.99 -14.31
CA LYS A 492 -20.06 -13.09 -13.36
C LYS A 492 -20.01 -13.59 -11.93
N ALA A 493 -20.13 -14.88 -11.64
CA ALA A 493 -20.05 -15.42 -10.28
C ALA A 493 -18.61 -15.39 -9.77
N LEU A 494 -17.61 -15.57 -10.65
CA LEU A 494 -16.21 -15.26 -10.37
C LEU A 494 -15.99 -13.76 -10.24
N GLN A 495 -16.75 -12.91 -10.95
CA GLN A 495 -16.75 -11.44 -10.84
C GLN A 495 -17.42 -10.96 -9.56
N GLU A 496 -18.51 -11.59 -9.11
CA GLU A 496 -19.30 -11.32 -7.91
C GLU A 496 -18.57 -11.88 -6.69
N PHE A 497 -17.95 -13.05 -6.83
CA PHE A 497 -16.97 -13.55 -5.88
C PHE A 497 -15.74 -12.63 -5.88
N LYS A 498 -15.25 -12.13 -7.01
CA LYS A 498 -14.23 -11.06 -7.11
C LYS A 498 -14.71 -9.73 -6.51
N GLN A 499 -15.98 -9.35 -6.59
CA GLN A 499 -16.50 -8.15 -5.93
C GLN A 499 -16.55 -8.34 -4.42
N THR A 500 -17.01 -9.51 -4.00
CA THR A 500 -17.05 -9.89 -2.59
C THR A 500 -15.63 -9.99 -2.02
N ILE A 501 -14.67 -10.53 -2.79
CA ILE A 501 -13.28 -10.82 -2.39
C ILE A 501 -12.35 -9.64 -2.67
N LEU A 502 -12.56 -8.80 -3.68
CA LEU A 502 -11.61 -7.76 -4.13
C LEU A 502 -12.27 -6.37 -4.29
N GLY A 503 -13.58 -6.32 -4.54
CA GLY A 503 -14.36 -5.10 -4.67
C GLY A 503 -14.74 -4.76 -6.10
N GLU A 504 -15.71 -3.87 -6.30
CA GLU A 504 -15.82 -3.13 -7.56
C GLU A 504 -14.84 -1.97 -7.56
N ASP A 505 -14.38 -1.59 -8.77
CA ASP A 505 -13.49 -0.47 -8.99
C ASP A 505 -13.90 0.76 -8.15
N GLU A 506 -12.90 1.38 -7.52
CA GLU A 506 -12.86 2.61 -6.71
C GLU A 506 -13.86 2.80 -5.53
N ASP A 507 -15.08 2.27 -5.57
CA ASP A 507 -16.15 2.68 -4.63
C ASP A 507 -16.73 1.57 -3.72
N GLU A 508 -16.43 0.28 -3.96
CA GLU A 508 -16.83 -0.82 -3.05
C GLU A 508 -15.66 -1.80 -2.79
N PRO A 509 -14.80 -1.58 -1.78
CA PRO A 509 -13.62 -2.42 -1.57
C PRO A 509 -13.98 -3.80 -1.01
N GLY A 510 -13.57 -4.86 -1.71
CA GLY A 510 -13.83 -6.24 -1.31
C GLY A 510 -12.97 -6.71 -0.15
N LEU A 511 -13.12 -7.99 0.19
CA LEU A 511 -12.58 -8.55 1.43
C LEU A 511 -11.04 -8.68 1.46
N LEU A 512 -10.36 -8.68 0.31
CA LEU A 512 -8.93 -8.95 0.04
C LEU A 512 -8.27 -7.82 -0.77
N ASP A 513 -8.87 -6.63 -0.75
CA ASP A 513 -8.20 -5.39 -1.16
C ASP A 513 -6.70 -5.45 -0.75
N GLU A 514 -5.77 -5.22 -1.69
CA GLU A 514 -4.32 -5.33 -1.44
C GLU A 514 -3.90 -4.42 -0.28
N ASP A 515 -4.64 -3.33 -0.05
CA ASP A 515 -4.50 -2.42 1.08
C ASP A 515 -4.89 -3.03 2.45
N LYS A 516 -5.53 -4.21 2.47
CA LYS A 516 -5.97 -4.94 3.67
C LYS A 516 -5.20 -6.25 3.93
N LEU A 517 -4.47 -6.77 2.93
CA LEU A 517 -3.67 -8.01 3.04
C LEU A 517 -2.17 -7.82 2.97
N THR A 518 -1.70 -6.74 2.33
CA THR A 518 -0.35 -6.25 2.59
C THR A 518 -0.35 -5.72 4.02
N PRO A 519 0.58 -6.13 4.91
CA PRO A 519 0.69 -5.45 6.19
C PRO A 519 0.91 -3.96 5.88
N LYS A 520 -0.12 -3.13 6.11
CA LYS A 520 0.11 -1.70 6.30
C LYS A 520 1.00 -1.67 7.54
N ASN A 521 2.30 -1.46 7.32
CA ASN A 521 3.30 -1.24 8.36
C ASN A 521 2.64 -0.35 9.40
N MET A 522 2.34 -0.93 10.55
CA MET A 522 1.67 -0.34 11.69
C MET A 522 2.23 -1.08 12.84
#